data_AF-D9WLT3-F1
#
_entry.id   AF-D9WLT3-F1
#
_cell.length_a   1.000
_cell.length_b   1.000
_cell.length_c   1.000
_cell.angle_alpha   90.00
_cell.angle_beta   90.00
_cell.angle_gamma   90.00
#
_symmetry.space_group_name_H-M   'P 1'
#
loop_
_entity.id
_entity.type
_entity.pdbx_description
1 polymer ?
#
loop_
_entity_poly.entity_id
_entity_poly.type
_entity_poly.pdbx_seq_one_letter_code
_entity_poly.pdbx_strand_id
1 'polypeptide(L)'
;MGMVSHMKTTVEISDALLAEARRTAREEGTTLRALIEEGLRSVLTDHTQRSNTFTLPDASVGGAGLQPEAEGASWEQLRGLAYGDRL
;
A
#
# COMPACT_ATOMS: atom_id res chain seq x y z
N MET A 1 1.91 27.97 -20.48
CA MET A 1 1.27 28.04 -19.15
C MET A 1 2.35 27.90 -18.10
N GLY A 2 2.71 28.97 -17.39
CA GLY A 2 3.67 28.89 -16.29
C GLY A 2 3.07 28.07 -15.14
N MET A 3 3.69 26.94 -14.81
CA MET A 3 3.33 26.13 -13.66
C MET A 3 3.55 26.98 -12.40
N VAL A 4 2.48 27.28 -11.65
CA VAL A 4 2.59 28.02 -10.39
C VAL A 4 3.33 27.12 -9.40
N SER A 5 4.61 27.38 -9.18
CA SER A 5 5.49 26.57 -8.32
C SER A 5 5.20 26.74 -6.82
N HIS A 6 4.43 27.77 -6.44
CA HIS A 6 4.04 28.01 -5.05
C HIS A 6 2.56 28.39 -4.96
N MET A 7 1.72 27.39 -4.72
CA MET A 7 0.34 27.64 -4.33
C MET A 7 0.26 27.96 -2.83
N LYS A 8 -0.59 28.93 -2.49
CA LYS A 8 -0.99 29.22 -1.11
C LYS A 8 -2.43 28.73 -0.94
N THR A 9 -2.61 27.78 -0.04
CA THR A 9 -3.92 27.23 0.29
C THR A 9 -4.32 27.70 1.68
N THR A 10 -5.55 28.18 1.80
CA THR A 10 -6.18 28.45 3.09
C THR A 10 -7.08 27.26 3.41
N VAL A 11 -6.95 26.70 4.61
CA VAL A 11 -7.78 25.60 5.11
C VAL A 11 -8.33 25.99 6.48
N GLU A 12 -9.57 25.59 6.75
CA GLU A 12 -10.15 25.69 8.08
C GLU A 12 -9.56 24.60 8.97
N ILE A 13 -9.00 24.98 10.12
CA ILE A 13 -8.36 24.08 11.08
C ILE A 13 -8.72 24.55 12.49
N SER A 14 -8.90 23.62 13.42
CA SER A 14 -9.18 24.00 14.81
C SER A 14 -7.99 24.73 15.43
N ASP A 15 -8.27 25.74 16.26
CA ASP A 15 -7.22 26.52 16.94
C ASP A 15 -6.28 25.65 17.77
N ALA A 16 -6.85 24.64 18.45
CA ALA A 16 -6.09 23.69 19.26
C ALA A 16 -5.06 22.93 18.41
N LEU A 17 -5.47 22.43 17.24
CA LEU A 17 -4.58 21.69 16.34
C LEU A 17 -3.54 22.60 15.70
N LEU A 18 -3.91 23.83 15.33
CA LEU A 18 -2.97 24.81 14.80
C LEU A 18 -1.90 25.17 15.85
N ALA A 19 -2.28 25.34 17.11
CA ALA A 19 -1.36 25.64 18.21
C ALA A 19 -0.38 24.48 18.44
N GLU A 20 -0.88 23.24 18.45
CA GLU A 20 -0.05 22.03 18.55
C GLU A 20 0.93 21.92 17.39
N ALA A 21 0.46 22.01 16.15
CA ALA A 21 1.31 21.93 14.96
C ALA A 21 2.41 23.00 14.95
N ARG A 22 2.11 24.23 15.41
CA ARG A 22 3.11 25.30 15.54
C ARG A 22 4.16 24.99 16.62
N ARG A 23 3.75 24.40 17.74
CA ARG A 23 4.68 23.99 18.80
C ARG A 23 5.61 22.90 18.29
N THR A 24 5.07 21.84 17.69
CA THR A 24 5.84 20.73 17.10
C THR A 24 6.84 21.25 16.07
N ALA A 25 6.40 22.11 15.14
CA ALA A 25 7.30 22.66 14.13
C ALA A 25 8.48 23.44 14.74
N ARG A 26 8.25 24.17 15.84
CA ARG A 26 9.31 24.91 16.54
C ARG A 26 10.28 23.99 17.27
N GLU A 27 9.76 22.97 17.94
CA GLU A 27 10.56 21.97 18.67
C GLU A 27 11.45 21.17 17.72
N GLU A 28 10.95 20.85 16.53
CA GLU A 28 11.67 20.11 15.49
C GLU A 28 12.53 20.99 14.57
N GLY A 29 12.49 22.32 14.73
CA GLY A 29 13.23 23.25 13.87
C GLY A 29 12.77 23.28 12.42
N THR A 30 11.50 22.97 12.17
CA THR A 30 10.86 22.97 10.84
C THR A 30 9.82 24.09 10.70
N THR A 31 9.14 24.15 9.56
CA THR A 31 8.05 25.11 9.33
C THR A 31 6.69 24.44 9.45
N LEU A 32 5.66 25.20 9.85
CA LEU A 32 4.28 24.72 9.83
C LEU A 32 3.88 24.19 8.45
N ARG A 33 4.35 24.83 7.38
CA ARG A 33 4.12 24.38 6.00
C ARG A 33 4.69 22.99 5.76
N ALA A 34 5.96 22.77 6.12
CA ALA A 34 6.61 21.48 5.95
C ALA A 34 5.92 20.37 6.77
N LEU A 35 5.49 20.68 8.00
CA LEU A 35 4.74 19.75 8.85
C LEU A 35 3.38 19.37 8.22
N ILE A 36 2.65 20.34 7.67
CA ILE A 36 1.37 20.10 6.97
C ILE A 36 1.60 19.26 5.70
N GLU A 37 2.62 19.60 4.90
CA GLU A 37 2.93 18.86 3.67
C GLU A 37 3.32 17.40 3.96
N GLU A 38 4.10 17.16 5.03
CA GLU A 38 4.49 15.81 5.44
C GLU A 38 3.29 14.99 5.92
N GLY A 39 2.44 15.56 6.77
CA GLY A 39 1.22 14.90 7.23
C GLY A 39 0.29 14.54 6.06
N LEU A 40 0.10 15.46 5.10
CA LEU A 40 -0.70 15.20 3.90
C LEU A 40 -0.10 14.09 3.05
N ARG A 41 1.23 14.09 2.85
CA ARG A 41 1.92 13.03 2.09
C ARG A 41 1.71 11.67 2.75
N SER A 42 1.89 11.56 4.06
CA SER A 42 1.70 10.31 4.81
C SER A 42 0.29 9.75 4.61
N VAL A 43 -0.75 10.60 4.74
CA VAL A 43 -2.15 10.18 4.56
C VAL A 43 -2.42 9.72 3.13
N LEU A 44 -1.88 10.41 2.12
CA LEU A 44 -2.05 10.02 0.71
C LEU A 44 -1.35 8.70 0.37
N THR A 45 -0.16 8.47 0.92
CA THR A 45 0.57 7.21 0.79
C THR A 45 -0.24 6.06 1.39
N ASP A 46 -0.73 6.24 2.61
CA ASP A 46 -1.61 5.30 3.30
C ASP A 46 -2.87 4.99 2.47
N HIS A 47 -3.51 6.01 1.89
CA HIS A 47 -4.67 5.81 1.02
C HIS A 47 -4.33 5.00 -0.22
N THR A 48 -3.18 5.27 -0.85
CA THR A 48 -2.73 4.52 -2.03
C THR A 48 -2.49 3.06 -1.68
N GLN A 49 -1.84 2.79 -0.54
CA GLN A 49 -1.60 1.44 -0.05
C GLN A 49 -2.90 0.70 0.27
N ARG A 50 -3.86 1.35 0.94
CA ARG A 50 -5.19 0.75 1.22
C ARG A 50 -6.02 0.54 -0.04
N SER A 51 -5.90 1.42 -1.02
CA SER A 51 -6.65 1.32 -2.29
C SER A 51 -6.11 0.22 -3.21
N ASN A 52 -4.90 -0.26 -2.96
CA ASN A 52 -4.35 -1.40 -3.67
C ASN A 52 -5.00 -2.68 -3.11
N THR A 53 -6.24 -2.95 -3.55
CA THR A 53 -6.86 -4.25 -3.38
C THR A 53 -5.87 -5.29 -3.87
N PHE A 54 -5.51 -6.24 -2.99
CA PHE A 54 -4.66 -7.36 -3.36
C PHE A 54 -5.23 -7.99 -4.63
N THR A 55 -4.49 -7.87 -5.72
CA THR A 55 -4.81 -8.53 -6.98
C THR A 55 -3.94 -9.76 -7.03
N LEU A 56 -4.56 -10.95 -6.95
CA LEU A 56 -3.83 -12.20 -7.12
C LEU A 56 -3.25 -12.19 -8.53
N PRO A 57 -1.91 -12.27 -8.69
CA PRO A 57 -1.32 -12.41 -10.01
C PRO A 57 -1.96 -13.61 -10.72
N ASP A 58 -2.16 -13.51 -12.03
CA ASP A 58 -2.58 -14.67 -12.80
C ASP A 58 -1.48 -15.73 -12.72
N ALA A 59 -1.75 -16.75 -11.90
CA ALA A 59 -0.88 -17.90 -11.67
C ALA A 59 -1.38 -19.12 -12.47
N SER A 60 -2.23 -18.90 -13.48
CA SER A 60 -2.61 -19.96 -14.40
C SER A 60 -1.38 -20.49 -15.12
N VAL A 61 -1.34 -21.80 -15.28
CA VAL A 61 -0.37 -22.51 -16.11
C VAL A 61 -1.10 -22.99 -17.36
N GLY A 62 -0.38 -23.12 -18.47
CA GLY A 62 -0.98 -23.66 -19.70
C GLY A 62 -1.53 -25.08 -19.48
N GLY A 63 -2.66 -25.39 -20.13
CA GLY A 63 -3.32 -26.70 -20.04
C GLY A 63 -4.84 -26.57 -19.93
N ALA A 64 -5.53 -27.72 -19.92
CA ALA A 64 -6.98 -27.80 -19.81
C ALA A 64 -7.42 -28.65 -18.60
N GLY A 65 -6.73 -28.51 -17.47
CA GLY A 65 -7.03 -29.24 -16.24
C GLY A 65 -5.83 -29.99 -15.68
N LEU A 66 -6.11 -31.07 -14.94
CA LEU A 66 -5.10 -31.92 -14.32
C LEU A 66 -4.35 -32.75 -15.37
N GLN A 67 -3.09 -33.08 -15.08
CA GLN A 67 -2.39 -34.12 -15.82
C GLN A 67 -3.08 -35.48 -15.58
N PRO A 68 -3.05 -36.42 -16.54
CA PRO A 68 -3.71 -37.72 -16.41
C PRO A 68 -3.34 -38.48 -15.13
N GLU A 69 -2.10 -38.36 -14.66
CA GLU A 69 -1.59 -39.03 -13.46
C GLU A 69 -2.15 -38.43 -12.16
N ALA A 70 -2.67 -37.20 -12.22
CA ALA A 70 -3.31 -36.51 -11.11
C ALA A 70 -4.84 -36.68 -11.11
N GLU A 71 -5.42 -37.19 -12.20
CA GLU A 71 -6.87 -37.38 -12.33
C GLU A 71 -7.34 -38.52 -11.43
N GLY A 72 -8.24 -38.22 -10.47
CA GLY A 72 -8.73 -39.20 -9.50
C GLY A 72 -7.74 -39.58 -8.39
N ALA A 73 -6.56 -38.96 -8.32
CA ALA A 73 -5.58 -39.20 -7.29
C ALA A 73 -6.06 -38.72 -5.90
N SER A 74 -5.71 -39.47 -4.86
CA SER A 74 -5.94 -39.06 -3.47
C SER A 74 -5.08 -37.86 -3.09
N TRP A 75 -5.46 -37.17 -2.01
CA TRP A 75 -4.66 -36.06 -1.50
C TRP A 75 -3.21 -36.45 -1.17
N GLU A 76 -3.00 -37.67 -0.65
CA GLU A 76 -1.66 -38.17 -0.34
C GLU A 76 -0.81 -38.34 -1.60
N GLN A 77 -1.41 -38.88 -2.67
CA GLN A 77 -0.74 -39.05 -3.97
C GLN A 77 -0.42 -37.70 -4.62
N LEU A 78 -1.37 -36.76 -4.61
CA LEU A 78 -1.15 -35.40 -5.15
C LEU A 78 -0.02 -34.67 -4.43
N ARG A 79 0.03 -34.78 -3.09
CA ARG A 79 1.10 -34.18 -2.29
C ARG A 79 2.45 -34.83 -2.60
N GLY A 80 2.50 -36.15 -2.78
CA GLY A 80 3.69 -36.87 -3.23
C GLY A 80 4.17 -36.39 -4.61
N LEU A 81 3.27 -36.18 -5.57
CA LEU A 81 3.60 -35.66 -6.90
C LEU A 81 4.11 -34.21 -6.87
N ALA A 82 3.51 -33.35 -6.03
CA ALA A 82 3.86 -31.93 -5.95
C ALA A 82 5.21 -31.68 -5.26
N TYR A 83 5.50 -32.42 -4.19
CA TYR A 83 6.65 -32.16 -3.32
C TYR A 83 7.76 -33.23 -3.46
N GLY A 84 7.42 -34.47 -3.83
CA GLY A 84 8.37 -35.57 -3.96
C GLY A 84 9.17 -35.79 -2.67
N ASP A 85 10.49 -35.86 -2.81
CA ASP A 85 11.44 -36.02 -1.69
C ASP A 85 11.58 -34.77 -0.81
N ARG A 86 10.85 -33.68 -1.11
CA ARG A 86 10.81 -32.44 -0.30
C ARG A 86 9.69 -32.42 0.75
N LEU A 87 9.00 -33.55 0.92
CA LEU A 87 8.08 -33.77 2.06
C LEU A 87 8.86 -34.11 3.33
#